data_AF-A0AAU9DFR9-F1
#
_entry.id   AF-A0AAU9DFR9-F1
#
_cell.length_a   1.000
_cell.length_b   1.000
_cell.length_c   1.000
_cell.angle_alpha   90.00
_cell.angle_beta   90.00
_cell.angle_gamma   90.00
#
_symmetry.space_group_name_H-M   'P 1'
#
loop_
_entity.id
_entity.type
_entity.pdbx_description
1 polymer ?
#
loop_
_entity_poly.entity_id
_entity_poly.type
_entity_poly.pdbx_seq_one_letter_code
_entity_poly.pdbx_strand_id
1 'polypeptide(L)'
;MKKKKNSKKTIIISAIMAVILVVAIFVGVTTLRPRSQEDKIKHPKPGDKLEFKSEGEFEEFKKNAEKNGQKVIMEEGKPNGK
;
A
#
# COMPACT_ATOMS: atom_id res chain seq x y z
N MET A 1 -1.67 -51.15 22.35
CA MET A 1 -1.97 -50.00 21.46
C MET A 1 -0.66 -49.34 21.03
N LYS A 2 -0.21 -49.55 19.78
CA LYS A 2 1.04 -48.93 19.30
C LYS A 2 0.79 -47.44 19.03
N LYS A 3 1.35 -46.55 19.85
CA LYS A 3 1.32 -45.10 19.64
C LYS A 3 1.99 -44.79 18.29
N LYS A 4 1.22 -44.27 17.32
CA LYS A 4 1.78 -43.73 16.07
C LYS A 4 2.75 -42.62 16.45
N LYS A 5 4.06 -42.87 16.27
CA LYS A 5 5.10 -41.86 16.45
C LYS A 5 4.96 -40.87 15.30
N ASN A 6 4.14 -39.83 15.47
CA ASN A 6 4.12 -38.72 14.54
C ASN A 6 5.50 -38.06 14.57
N SER A 7 6.17 -38.05 13.43
CA SER A 7 7.51 -37.49 13.31
C SER A 7 7.49 -36.03 13.76
N LYS A 8 8.46 -35.63 14.59
CA LYS A 8 8.62 -34.24 15.03
C LYS A 8 8.63 -33.25 13.85
N LYS A 9 9.02 -33.72 12.66
CA LYS A 9 8.99 -32.97 11.40
C LYS A 9 7.59 -32.50 10.99
N THR A 10 6.54 -33.28 11.24
CA THR A 10 5.15 -32.92 10.88
C THR A 10 4.61 -31.79 11.74
N ILE A 11 5.01 -31.73 13.02
CA ILE A 11 4.58 -30.68 13.96
C ILE A 11 5.18 -29.33 13.54
N ILE A 12 6.46 -29.33 13.14
CA ILE A 12 7.16 -28.11 12.68
C ILE A 12 6.50 -27.54 11.42
N ILE A 13 6.20 -28.40 10.43
CA ILE A 13 5.56 -27.96 9.18
C ILE A 13 4.17 -27.37 9.46
N SER A 14 3.39 -27.99 10.36
CA SER A 14 2.09 -27.47 10.76
C SER A 14 2.17 -26.09 11.43
N ALA A 15 3.22 -25.85 12.23
CA ALA A 15 3.41 -24.55 12.88
C ALA A 15 3.80 -23.45 11.89
N ILE A 16 4.67 -23.76 10.93
CA ILE A 16 5.09 -22.79 9.89
C ILE A 16 3.89 -22.35 9.04
N MET A 17 3.05 -23.29 8.62
CA MET A 17 1.83 -22.97 7.85
C MET A 17 0.89 -22.02 8.61
N ALA A 18 0.74 -22.21 9.93
CA ALA A 18 -0.11 -21.35 10.74
C ALA A 18 0.42 -19.93 10.87
N VAL A 19 1.74 -19.75 11.04
CA VAL A 19 2.35 -18.41 11.15
C VAL A 19 2.16 -17.62 9.84
N ILE A 20 2.35 -18.27 8.68
CA ILE A 20 2.15 -17.63 7.37
C ILE A 20 0.70 -17.14 7.21
N LEU A 21 -0.27 -17.96 7.63
CA LEU A 21 -1.69 -17.61 7.55
C LEU A 21 -2.01 -16.37 8.41
N VAL A 22 -1.45 -16.27 9.62
CA VAL A 22 -1.65 -15.13 10.52
C VAL A 22 -1.02 -13.86 9.95
N VAL A 23 0.19 -13.95 9.39
CA VAL A 23 0.88 -12.79 8.78
C VAL A 23 0.09 -12.27 7.58
N ALA A 24 -0.45 -13.15 6.73
CA ALA A 24 -1.25 -12.75 5.57
C ALA A 24 -2.53 -11.98 5.98
N ILE A 25 -3.23 -12.45 7.00
CA ILE A 25 -4.43 -11.78 7.53
C ILE A 25 -4.05 -10.43 8.16
N PHE A 26 -2.99 -10.39 8.98
CA PHE A 26 -2.54 -9.16 9.64
C PHE A 26 -2.12 -8.09 8.62
N VAL A 27 -1.40 -8.47 7.56
CA VAL A 27 -1.03 -7.55 6.46
C VAL A 27 -2.27 -7.12 5.67
N GLY A 28 -3.22 -8.02 5.40
CA GLY A 28 -4.48 -7.67 4.75
C GLY A 28 -5.29 -6.62 5.54
N VAL A 29 -5.45 -6.82 6.85
CA VAL A 29 -6.17 -5.89 7.73
C VAL A 29 -5.48 -4.53 7.81
N THR A 30 -4.14 -4.49 7.81
CA THR A 30 -3.38 -3.23 7.89
C THR A 30 -3.31 -2.47 6.56
N THR A 31 -3.34 -3.15 5.41
CA THR A 31 -3.22 -2.54 4.07
C THR A 31 -4.55 -2.12 3.43
N LEU A 32 -5.69 -2.63 3.93
CA LEU A 32 -7.04 -2.29 3.43
C LEU A 32 -7.54 -0.90 3.83
N ARG A 33 -6.73 -0.07 4.51
CA ARG A 33 -7.10 1.32 4.80
C ARG A 33 -6.89 2.17 3.55
N PRO A 34 -7.93 2.66 2.85
CA PRO A 34 -7.74 3.57 1.73
C PRO A 34 -6.97 4.81 2.21
N ARG A 35 -5.85 5.13 1.56
CA ARG A 35 -5.09 6.36 1.85
C ARG A 35 -5.97 7.57 1.51
N SER A 36 -6.29 8.38 2.51
CA SER A 36 -6.91 9.69 2.33
C SER A 36 -6.03 10.57 1.43
N GLN A 37 -6.63 11.49 0.65
CA GLN A 37 -5.86 12.44 -0.19
C GLN A 37 -4.81 13.20 0.63
N GLU A 38 -5.11 13.51 1.90
CA GLU A 38 -4.17 14.18 2.79
C GLU A 38 -2.89 13.36 3.02
N ASP A 39 -2.99 12.03 3.15
CA ASP A 39 -1.83 11.15 3.30
C ASP A 39 -1.05 11.00 1.98
N LYS A 40 -1.76 11.02 0.84
CA LYS A 40 -1.13 10.99 -0.49
C LYS A 40 -0.35 12.27 -0.80
N ILE A 41 -0.83 13.44 -0.36
CA ILE A 41 -0.13 14.72 -0.56
C ILE A 41 1.13 14.81 0.32
N LYS A 42 1.07 14.31 1.56
CA LYS A 42 2.23 14.30 2.47
C LYS A 42 3.29 13.28 2.05
N HIS A 43 2.86 12.16 1.45
CA HIS A 43 3.75 11.07 1.01
C HIS A 43 3.41 10.61 -0.41
N PRO A 44 3.68 11.45 -1.43
CA PRO A 44 3.35 11.13 -2.81
C PRO A 44 4.20 9.96 -3.28
N LYS A 45 3.54 8.94 -3.84
CA LYS A 45 4.21 7.82 -4.50
C LYS A 45 4.08 7.94 -6.01
N PRO A 46 5.05 7.42 -6.78
CA PRO A 46 4.92 7.34 -8.23
C PRO A 46 3.62 6.61 -8.62
N GLY A 47 2.80 7.25 -9.46
CA GLY A 47 1.50 6.72 -9.88
C GLY A 47 0.31 7.11 -9.00
N ASP A 48 0.52 7.83 -7.89
CA ASP A 48 -0.59 8.41 -7.13
C ASP A 48 -1.30 9.48 -7.98
N LYS A 49 -2.62 9.37 -8.07
CA LYS A 49 -3.49 10.43 -8.58
C LYS A 49 -3.85 11.35 -7.40
N LEU A 50 -3.44 12.60 -7.49
CA LEU A 50 -3.76 13.68 -6.55
C LEU A 50 -4.73 14.64 -7.22
N GLU A 51 -5.78 15.07 -6.52
CA GLU A 51 -6.67 16.12 -6.99
C GLU A 51 -6.38 17.40 -6.23
N PHE A 52 -6.03 18.46 -6.95
CA PHE A 52 -5.80 19.77 -6.38
C PHE A 52 -7.07 20.61 -6.55
N LYS A 53 -7.49 21.32 -5.49
CA LYS A 53 -8.70 22.13 -5.51
C LYS A 53 -8.48 23.49 -6.17
N SER A 54 -7.22 23.90 -6.29
CA SER A 54 -6.81 25.15 -6.90
C SER A 54 -5.52 24.98 -7.71
N GLU A 55 -5.37 25.81 -8.75
CA GLU A 55 -4.17 25.86 -9.58
C GLU A 55 -2.94 26.30 -8.77
N GLY A 56 -3.13 27.15 -7.75
CA GLY A 56 -2.05 27.59 -6.85
C GLY A 56 -1.43 26.44 -6.05
N GLU A 57 -2.25 25.52 -5.51
CA GLU A 57 -1.76 24.34 -4.79
C GLU A 57 -1.01 23.37 -5.72
N PHE A 58 -1.49 23.20 -6.94
CA PHE A 58 -0.83 22.36 -7.95
C PHE A 58 0.55 22.91 -8.33
N GLU A 59 0.64 24.22 -8.59
CA GLU A 59 1.90 24.87 -8.96
C GLU A 59 2.94 24.80 -7.83
N GLU A 60 2.53 24.95 -6.57
CA GLU A 60 3.42 24.79 -5.43
C GLU A 60 3.90 23.34 -5.28
N PHE A 61 2.99 22.37 -5.40
CA PHE A 61 3.32 20.94 -5.37
C PHE A 61 4.26 20.55 -6.51
N LYS A 62 3.98 21.01 -7.73
CA LYS A 62 4.81 20.75 -8.92
C LYS A 62 6.23 21.29 -8.73
N LYS A 63 6.38 22.53 -8.26
CA LYS A 63 7.70 23.11 -7.95
C LYS A 63 8.47 22.27 -6.92
N ASN A 64 7.79 21.77 -5.90
CA ASN A 64 8.41 20.92 -4.88
C ASN A 64 8.78 19.54 -5.43
N ALA A 65 7.93 18.95 -6.27
CA ALA A 65 8.21 17.67 -6.92
C ALA A 65 9.39 17.76 -7.90
N GLU A 66 9.45 18.81 -8.72
CA GLU A 66 10.57 19.07 -9.64
C GLU A 66 11.91 19.22 -8.89
N LYS A 67 11.93 19.93 -7.75
CA LYS A 67 13.12 20.03 -6.89
C LYS A 67 13.60 18.67 -6.37
N ASN A 68 12.69 17.74 -6.15
CA ASN A 68 12.98 16.38 -5.73
C ASN A 68 13.26 15.42 -6.91
N GLY A 69 13.41 15.95 -8.13
CA GLY A 69 13.64 15.16 -9.34
C GLY A 69 12.45 14.31 -9.78
N GLN A 70 11.25 14.62 -9.26
CA GLN A 70 10.02 13.92 -9.60
C GLN A 70 9.30 14.63 -10.75
N LYS A 71 8.89 13.85 -11.76
CA LYS A 71 8.14 14.37 -12.91
C LYS A 71 6.65 14.37 -12.59
N VAL A 72 6.05 15.55 -12.50
CA VAL A 72 4.60 15.71 -12.38
C VAL A 72 4.01 15.88 -13.77
N ILE A 73 2.98 15.10 -14.09
CA ILE A 73 2.25 15.19 -15.35
C ILE A 73 0.85 15.71 -15.02
N MET A 74 0.48 16.86 -15.60
CA MET A 74 -0.88 17.37 -15.54
C MET A 74 -1.70 16.68 -16.64
N GLU A 75 -2.72 15.93 -16.25
CA GLU A 75 -3.72 15.44 -17.19
C GLU A 75 -5.00 16.28 -16.99
N GLU A 76 -5.28 17.18 -17.94
CA GLU A 76 -6.57 17.89 -17.98
C GLU A 76 -7.70 16.89 -18.30
N GLY A 77 -8.35 16.40 -17.25
CA GLY A 77 -9.74 15.92 -17.24
C GLY A 77 -10.13 14.77 -18.17
N LYS A 78 -9.99 13.53 -17.70
CA LYS A 78 -11.13 12.59 -17.72
C LYS A 78 -11.68 12.51 -16.30
N PRO A 79 -12.98 12.76 -16.05
CA PRO A 79 -13.56 12.63 -14.73
C PRO A 79 -13.38 11.17 -14.26
N ASN A 80 -12.48 10.95 -13.30
CA ASN A 80 -12.11 9.62 -12.86
C ASN A 80 -13.11 9.13 -11.81
N GLY A 81 -14.36 8.94 -12.23
CA GLY A 81 -15.43 8.34 -11.45
C GLY A 81 -15.43 6.82 -11.59
N LYS A 82 -14.68 6.14 -10.70
CA LYS A 82 -15.06 4.94 -9.94
C LYS A 82 -13.88 4.42 -9.13
#